data_AF-A0A8S1WIF1-F1
#
_entry.id   AF-A0A8S1WIF1-F1
#
_cell.length_a   1.000
_cell.length_b   1.000
_cell.length_c   1.000
_cell.angle_alpha   90.00
_cell.angle_beta   90.00
_cell.angle_gamma   90.00
#
_symmetry.space_group_name_H-M   'P 1'
#
loop_
_entity.id
_entity.type
_entity.pdbx_description
1 polymer ?
#
loop_
_entity_poly.entity_id
_entity_poly.type
_entity_poly.pdbx_seq_one_letter_code
_entity_poly.pdbx_strand_id
1 'polypeptide(L)'
;MDVPINNFKGVMLCNRPNENVMVIKEKPFCSRVQPQDQWGLTKKYEETKALPIAINPVLERHKKWLEEFKLQNQLKKHAKEEQQVREDEKFQRVRDLAKKDREITKKMKEEYKQINDIIKKELQDDGPKSKTVQLTAENLKKLEDRDAIKQQEVKTDNKLDTKQGDQKKRYKTKPVWAMTKEEEEEHIKQEEDELLNFVENLDYDSYINDLEVNVMLKALQQRVSDIKKEGNWKEKLEQGEKKQEQREPDMYDKISQSLGKNDEARSVHSEKTQNSINQLRKRQEQIEQGKQDWEKTTTNGDQKASLEDRIAKHVADEILNQYKNLSNIHSNSSIRKILEREAKKTLQEQSIPGPVISVIKNEKMPRDPNTLPYLHRNPAI
;
A
#
# COMPACT_ATOMS: atom_id res chain seq x y z
N MET A 1 35.43 21.70 -67.35
CA MET A 1 35.42 22.39 -66.04
C MET A 1 35.58 21.30 -65.01
N ASP A 2 36.84 20.97 -64.76
CA ASP A 2 37.23 19.80 -63.99
C ASP A 2 36.94 20.05 -62.51
N VAL A 3 36.07 19.22 -61.93
CA VAL A 3 35.73 19.29 -60.50
C VAL A 3 36.92 18.72 -59.73
N PRO A 4 37.55 19.48 -58.82
CA PRO A 4 38.68 18.96 -58.06
C PRO A 4 38.17 17.90 -57.08
N ILE A 5 38.53 16.65 -57.35
CA ILE A 5 38.33 15.53 -56.42
C ILE A 5 39.33 15.72 -55.28
N ASN A 6 38.82 16.10 -54.10
CA ASN A 6 39.60 16.19 -52.88
C ASN A 6 40.15 14.80 -52.51
N ASN A 7 41.41 14.58 -52.86
CA ASN A 7 42.18 13.39 -52.51
C ASN A 7 42.54 13.37 -51.02
N PHE A 8 41.60 12.98 -50.15
CA PHE A 8 41.95 12.45 -48.84
C PHE A 8 42.17 10.95 -48.96
N LYS A 9 43.45 10.57 -48.97
CA LYS A 9 43.95 9.19 -49.10
C LYS A 9 43.36 8.32 -47.99
N GLY A 10 42.34 7.50 -48.31
CA GLY A 10 41.87 6.40 -47.45
C GLY A 10 40.39 6.40 -47.06
N VAL A 11 39.58 7.38 -47.47
CA VAL A 11 38.13 7.35 -47.20
C VAL A 11 37.36 7.53 -48.50
N MET A 12 36.77 6.44 -49.00
CA MET A 12 35.81 6.46 -50.10
C MET A 12 34.50 7.09 -49.62
N LEU A 13 34.48 8.43 -49.54
CA LEU A 13 33.24 9.18 -49.35
C LEU A 13 32.45 9.07 -50.65
N CYS A 14 31.44 8.21 -50.66
CA CYS A 14 30.47 8.13 -51.74
C CYS A 14 29.69 9.46 -51.76
N ASN A 15 29.88 10.26 -52.81
CA ASN A 15 29.12 11.49 -53.02
C ASN A 15 27.62 11.14 -53.08
N ARG A 16 26.84 11.61 -52.10
CA ARG A 16 25.39 11.44 -52.08
C ARG A 16 24.77 12.38 -53.13
N PRO A 17 23.92 11.87 -54.05
CA PRO A 17 23.44 12.65 -55.20
C PRO A 17 22.50 13.83 -54.88
N ASN A 18 22.29 14.19 -53.62
CA ASN A 18 21.40 15.28 -53.19
C ASN A 18 22.07 16.31 -52.27
N GLU A 19 23.40 16.30 -52.13
CA GLU A 19 24.08 17.36 -51.40
C GLU A 19 24.21 18.59 -52.32
N ASN A 20 23.45 19.65 -52.02
CA ASN A 20 23.55 20.94 -52.70
C ASN A 20 24.95 21.52 -52.43
N VAL A 21 25.92 21.16 -53.26
CA VAL A 21 27.24 21.79 -53.26
C VAL A 21 26.99 23.25 -53.62
N MET A 22 27.11 24.13 -52.63
CA MET A 22 27.05 25.56 -52.84
C MET A 22 28.24 25.94 -53.71
N VAL A 23 28.00 26.05 -55.02
CA VAL A 23 28.99 26.56 -55.96
C VAL A 23 29.22 28.02 -55.61
N ILE A 24 30.29 28.30 -54.88
CA ILE A 24 30.77 29.65 -54.62
C ILE A 24 31.21 30.20 -55.97
N LYS A 25 30.33 30.95 -56.62
CA LYS A 25 30.69 31.71 -57.82
C LYS A 25 31.67 32.79 -57.38
N GLU A 26 32.96 32.57 -57.64
CA GLU A 26 33.97 33.61 -57.50
C GLU A 26 33.50 34.82 -58.33
N LYS A 27 33.29 35.95 -57.65
CA LYS A 27 32.94 37.19 -58.35
C LYS A 27 34.12 37.55 -59.25
N PRO A 28 33.90 37.92 -60.52
CA PRO A 28 34.98 38.29 -61.41
C PRO A 28 35.79 39.42 -60.78
N PHE A 29 37.12 39.34 -60.93
CA PHE A 29 38.05 40.36 -60.42
C PHE A 29 37.64 41.74 -60.95
N CYS A 30 37.04 42.53 -60.07
CA CYS A 30 36.58 43.87 -60.42
C CYS A 30 37.79 44.81 -60.33
N SER A 31 38.49 45.00 -61.45
CA SER A 31 39.70 45.83 -61.53
C SER A 31 39.44 47.33 -61.37
N ARG A 32 38.18 47.73 -61.15
CA ARG A 32 37.76 49.12 -61.07
C ARG A 32 37.43 49.47 -59.62
N VAL A 33 38.27 50.32 -59.03
CA VAL A 33 38.06 50.92 -57.70
C VAL A 33 36.71 51.66 -57.73
N GLN A 34 35.80 51.28 -56.85
CA GLN A 34 34.52 51.98 -56.67
C GLN A 34 34.79 53.35 -56.05
N PRO A 35 34.14 54.44 -56.51
CA PRO A 35 34.37 55.79 -55.99
C PRO A 35 34.14 55.94 -54.47
N GLN A 36 33.38 55.03 -53.85
CA GLN A 36 33.15 55.00 -52.41
C GLN A 36 34.32 54.43 -51.59
N ASP A 37 35.30 53.75 -52.20
CA ASP A 37 36.50 53.29 -51.49
C ASP A 37 37.52 54.43 -51.41
N GLN A 38 37.43 55.23 -50.34
CA GLN A 38 38.40 56.28 -50.05
C GLN A 38 39.79 55.67 -49.82
N TRP A 39 40.73 55.97 -50.72
CA TRP A 39 42.15 55.65 -50.55
C TRP A 39 42.74 56.44 -49.39
N GLY A 40 43.46 55.76 -48.49
CA GLY A 40 44.37 56.42 -47.54
C GLY A 40 44.02 56.32 -46.05
N LEU A 41 42.90 55.72 -45.67
CA LEU A 41 42.70 55.25 -44.30
C LEU A 41 42.59 53.73 -44.34
N THR A 42 43.54 53.05 -43.71
CA THR A 42 43.36 51.64 -43.32
C THR A 42 41.98 51.56 -42.68
N LYS A 43 41.03 50.87 -43.33
CA LYS A 43 39.76 50.50 -42.68
C LYS A 43 40.21 49.91 -41.34
N LYS A 44 39.92 50.60 -40.23
CA LYS A 44 40.17 50.05 -38.90
C LYS A 44 39.59 48.64 -38.98
N TYR A 45 40.42 47.64 -38.73
CA TYR A 45 39.98 46.26 -38.74
C TYR A 45 38.91 46.24 -37.65
N GLU A 46 37.64 46.42 -38.04
CA GLU A 46 36.53 46.20 -37.15
C GLU A 46 36.67 44.73 -36.84
N GLU A 47 37.13 44.44 -35.62
CA GLU A 47 37.20 43.08 -35.11
C GLU A 47 35.84 42.48 -35.43
N THR A 48 35.83 41.58 -36.41
CA THR A 48 34.59 40.90 -36.77
C THR A 48 34.18 40.19 -35.51
N LYS A 49 33.17 40.74 -34.83
CA LYS A 49 32.64 40.17 -33.60
C LYS A 49 32.36 38.72 -33.94
N ALA A 50 33.17 37.81 -33.40
CA ALA A 50 33.10 36.41 -33.76
C ALA A 50 31.66 35.99 -33.50
N LEU A 51 30.90 35.78 -34.56
CA LEU A 51 29.53 35.35 -34.42
C LEU A 51 29.59 34.03 -33.67
N PRO A 52 28.81 33.86 -32.59
CA PRO A 52 28.83 32.62 -31.84
C PRO A 52 28.60 31.49 -32.83
N ILE A 53 29.58 30.58 -32.91
CA ILE A 53 29.50 29.41 -33.78
C ILE A 53 28.22 28.70 -33.38
N ALA A 54 27.25 28.61 -34.30
CA ALA A 54 25.98 27.97 -34.03
C ALA A 54 26.26 26.51 -33.66
N ILE A 55 26.17 26.22 -32.36
CA ILE A 55 26.42 24.89 -31.84
C ILE A 55 25.32 24.00 -32.40
N ASN A 56 25.71 22.86 -32.95
CA ASN A 56 24.74 21.93 -33.51
C ASN A 56 23.78 21.48 -32.37
N PRO A 57 22.45 21.64 -32.53
CA PRO A 57 21.48 21.32 -31.47
C PRO A 57 21.56 19.86 -31.02
N VAL A 58 22.08 18.96 -31.86
CA VAL A 58 22.35 17.57 -31.49
C VAL A 58 23.42 17.46 -30.40
N LEU A 59 24.49 18.25 -30.47
CA LEU A 59 25.56 18.23 -29.48
C LEU A 59 25.10 18.80 -28.14
N GLU A 60 24.25 19.83 -28.15
CA GLU A 60 23.66 20.37 -26.91
C GLU A 60 22.75 19.36 -26.22
N ARG A 61 21.90 18.66 -27.00
CA ARG A 61 21.06 17.57 -26.46
C ARG A 61 21.90 16.44 -25.89
N HIS A 62 22.98 16.05 -26.58
CA HIS A 62 23.88 15.02 -26.08
C HIS A 62 24.62 15.45 -24.81
N LYS A 63 25.08 16.71 -24.73
CA LYS A 63 25.69 17.26 -23.52
C LYS A 63 24.73 17.24 -22.34
N LYS A 64 23.49 17.70 -22.53
CA LYS A 64 22.43 17.64 -21.51
C LYS A 64 22.18 16.19 -21.07
N TRP A 65 22.08 15.28 -22.03
CA TRP A 65 21.91 13.85 -21.73
C TRP A 65 23.08 13.27 -20.93
N LEU A 66 24.34 13.66 -21.22
CA LEU A 66 25.50 13.22 -20.45
C LEU A 66 25.47 13.76 -19.01
N GLU A 67 25.05 15.01 -18.82
CA GLU A 67 24.87 15.61 -17.48
C GLU A 67 23.77 14.89 -16.69
N GLU A 68 22.62 14.63 -17.31
CA GLU A 68 21.52 13.85 -16.73
C GLU A 68 21.95 12.41 -16.41
N PHE A 69 22.67 11.76 -17.32
CA PHE A 69 23.17 10.40 -17.13
C PHE A 69 24.19 10.33 -15.98
N LYS A 70 25.06 11.33 -15.86
CA LYS A 70 25.99 11.46 -14.73
C LYS A 70 25.23 11.62 -13.41
N LEU A 71 24.20 12.47 -13.38
CA LEU A 71 23.35 12.66 -12.21
C LEU A 71 22.60 11.37 -11.82
N GLN A 72 22.04 10.66 -12.80
CA GLN A 72 21.38 9.36 -12.56
C GLN A 72 22.35 8.34 -11.96
N ASN A 73 23.59 8.27 -12.44
CA ASN A 73 24.60 7.38 -11.88
C ASN A 73 24.98 7.76 -10.44
N GLN A 74 25.09 9.06 -10.14
CA GLN A 74 25.33 9.53 -8.77
C GLN A 74 24.18 9.18 -7.83
N LEU A 75 22.92 9.39 -8.26
CA LEU A 75 21.73 9.01 -7.47
C LEU A 75 21.67 7.51 -7.21
N LYS A 76 21.96 6.68 -8.23
CA LYS A 76 22.04 5.22 -8.08
C LYS A 76 23.14 4.80 -7.10
N LYS A 77 24.27 5.51 -7.09
CA LYS A 77 25.36 5.26 -6.14
C LYS A 77 24.94 5.60 -4.71
N HIS A 78 24.37 6.79 -4.50
CA HIS A 78 23.87 7.21 -3.18
C HIS A 78 22.76 6.28 -2.65
N ALA A 79 21.83 5.84 -3.50
CA ALA A 79 20.79 4.90 -3.10
C ALA A 79 21.35 3.55 -2.64
N LYS A 80 22.40 3.05 -3.31
CA LYS A 80 23.09 1.82 -2.90
C LYS A 80 23.84 2.00 -1.57
N GLU A 81 24.52 3.13 -1.40
CA GLU A 81 25.22 3.45 -0.14
C GLU A 81 24.24 3.57 1.03
N GLU A 82 23.10 4.25 0.84
CA GLU A 82 22.07 4.37 1.87
C GLU A 82 21.44 3.01 2.24
N GLN A 83 21.26 2.13 1.25
CA GLN A 83 20.79 0.78 1.49
C GLN A 83 21.81 -0.04 2.31
N GLN A 84 23.11 0.07 1.98
CA GLN A 84 24.17 -0.58 2.75
C GLN A 84 24.21 -0.08 4.19
N VAL A 85 24.15 1.23 4.42
CA VAL A 85 24.09 1.81 5.78
C VAL A 85 22.88 1.28 6.55
N ARG A 86 21.70 1.20 5.91
CA ARG A 86 20.51 0.62 6.55
C ARG A 86 20.67 -0.86 6.89
N GLU A 87 21.35 -1.63 6.05
CA GLU A 87 21.64 -3.05 6.30
C GLU A 87 22.66 -3.21 7.45
N ASP A 88 23.70 -2.39 7.48
CA ASP A 88 24.70 -2.35 8.56
C ASP A 88 24.08 -1.95 9.90
N GLU A 89 23.19 -0.96 9.92
CA GLU A 89 22.44 -0.57 11.12
C GLU A 89 21.56 -1.71 11.63
N LYS A 90 20.86 -2.42 10.75
CA LYS A 90 20.07 -3.61 11.12
C LYS A 90 20.96 -4.70 11.70
N PHE A 91 22.09 -4.97 11.05
CA PHE A 91 23.06 -5.96 11.51
C PHE A 91 23.62 -5.59 12.89
N GLN A 92 23.92 -4.30 13.11
CA GLN A 92 24.40 -3.80 14.40
C GLN A 92 23.34 -3.96 15.50
N ARG A 93 22.07 -3.67 15.22
CA ARG A 93 20.96 -3.91 16.19
C ARG A 93 20.84 -5.38 16.57
N VAL A 94 20.92 -6.29 15.60
CA VAL A 94 20.90 -7.74 15.87
C VAL A 94 22.11 -8.16 16.71
N ARG A 95 23.29 -7.62 16.40
CA ARG A 95 24.52 -7.88 17.15
C ARG A 95 24.41 -7.44 18.60
N ASP A 96 23.83 -6.28 18.86
CA ASP A 96 23.68 -5.75 20.22
C ASP A 96 22.58 -6.47 21.00
N LEU A 97 21.50 -6.90 20.35
CA LEU A 97 20.50 -7.78 20.96
C LEU A 97 21.12 -9.13 21.37
N ALA A 98 21.87 -9.76 20.47
CA ALA A 98 22.57 -11.01 20.77
C ALA A 98 23.60 -10.88 21.91
N LYS A 99 24.24 -9.72 22.07
CA LYS A 99 25.10 -9.44 23.24
C LYS A 99 24.29 -9.37 24.53
N LYS A 100 23.16 -8.66 24.52
CA LYS A 100 22.26 -8.58 25.69
C LYS A 100 21.76 -9.96 26.10
N ASP A 101 21.35 -10.79 25.15
CA ASP A 101 20.90 -12.17 25.43
C ASP A 101 22.03 -13.02 26.02
N ARG A 102 23.27 -12.86 25.53
CA ARG A 102 24.45 -13.54 26.12
C ARG A 102 24.73 -13.07 27.55
N GLU A 103 24.52 -11.80 27.85
CA GLU A 103 24.69 -11.27 29.22
C GLU A 103 23.59 -11.77 30.15
N ILE A 104 22.33 -11.78 29.69
CA ILE A 104 21.19 -12.31 30.45
C ILE A 104 21.39 -13.79 30.76
N THR A 105 21.79 -14.60 29.78
CA THR A 105 22.03 -16.03 30.00
C THR A 105 23.22 -16.29 30.92
N LYS A 106 24.27 -15.46 30.89
CA LYS A 106 25.36 -15.52 31.88
C LYS A 106 24.86 -15.22 33.29
N LYS A 107 24.08 -14.14 33.47
CA LYS A 107 23.50 -13.78 34.78
C LYS A 107 22.59 -14.88 35.31
N MET A 108 21.67 -15.40 34.49
CA MET A 108 20.83 -16.54 34.87
C MET A 108 21.69 -17.74 35.29
N LYS A 109 22.75 -18.06 34.53
CA LYS A 109 23.63 -19.20 34.87
C LYS A 109 24.37 -18.99 36.21
N GLU A 110 24.77 -17.75 36.52
CA GLU A 110 25.37 -17.40 37.80
C GLU A 110 24.35 -17.49 38.94
N GLU A 111 23.13 -16.99 38.75
CA GLU A 111 22.01 -17.12 39.70
C GLU A 111 21.67 -18.59 39.96
N TYR A 112 21.56 -19.42 38.92
CA TYR A 112 21.34 -20.86 39.06
C TYR A 112 22.47 -21.56 39.82
N LYS A 113 23.73 -21.13 39.63
CA LYS A 113 24.85 -21.66 40.42
C LYS A 113 24.72 -21.26 41.88
N GLN A 114 24.43 -20.00 42.17
CA GLN A 114 24.23 -19.52 43.54
C GLN A 114 23.08 -20.26 44.23
N ILE A 115 21.94 -20.42 43.55
CA ILE A 115 20.80 -21.20 44.06
C ILE A 115 21.20 -22.65 44.32
N ASN A 116 21.89 -23.31 43.38
CA ASN A 116 22.35 -24.68 43.58
C ASN A 116 23.36 -24.82 44.73
N ASP A 117 24.21 -23.82 44.95
CA ASP A 117 25.17 -23.81 46.06
C ASP A 117 24.46 -23.57 47.39
N ILE A 118 23.43 -22.71 47.44
CA ILE A 118 22.54 -22.54 48.60
C ILE A 118 21.82 -23.85 48.92
N ILE A 119 21.18 -24.47 47.93
CA ILE A 119 20.48 -25.75 48.08
C ILE A 119 21.44 -26.83 48.60
N LYS A 120 22.65 -26.94 48.05
CA LYS A 120 23.66 -27.89 48.53
C LYS A 120 24.07 -27.64 49.97
N LYS A 121 24.20 -26.37 50.37
CA LYS A 121 24.56 -25.99 51.73
C LYS A 121 23.43 -26.30 52.72
N GLU A 122 22.19 -26.02 52.32
CA GLU A 122 21.00 -26.31 53.11
C GLU A 122 20.77 -27.84 53.26
N LEU A 123 21.04 -28.62 52.22
CA LEU A 123 21.05 -30.09 52.28
C LEU A 123 22.20 -30.69 53.10
N GLN A 124 23.23 -29.90 53.48
CA GLN A 124 24.36 -30.38 54.28
C GLN A 124 24.16 -30.17 55.79
N ASP A 125 23.27 -29.27 56.23
CA ASP A 125 23.13 -28.89 57.64
C ASP A 125 22.02 -29.63 58.43
N ASP A 126 21.23 -30.51 57.80
CA ASP A 126 20.31 -31.42 58.50
C ASP A 126 20.77 -32.90 58.38
N GLY A 127 21.35 -33.46 59.45
CA GLY A 127 21.41 -34.93 59.60
C GLY A 127 20.02 -35.52 59.88
N PRO A 128 19.82 -36.86 60.00
CA PRO A 128 20.58 -37.99 59.50
C PRO A 128 20.05 -38.44 58.12
N LYS A 129 20.84 -39.22 57.38
CA LYS A 129 20.45 -39.89 56.11
C LYS A 129 19.04 -40.46 56.20
N SER A 130 18.04 -39.76 55.64
CA SER A 130 16.74 -40.35 55.41
C SER A 130 16.98 -41.52 54.46
N LYS A 131 16.61 -42.71 54.92
CA LYS A 131 16.65 -43.93 54.10
C LYS A 131 15.86 -43.60 52.84
N THR A 132 16.56 -43.49 51.71
CA THR A 132 15.93 -43.69 50.41
C THR A 132 15.25 -45.05 50.51
N VAL A 133 13.93 -45.03 50.64
CA VAL A 133 13.12 -46.25 50.58
C VAL A 133 13.35 -46.79 49.18
N GLN A 134 14.23 -47.78 49.08
CA GLN A 134 14.41 -48.53 47.85
C GLN A 134 13.05 -49.09 47.47
N LEU A 135 12.68 -48.94 46.19
CA LEU A 135 11.48 -49.54 45.62
C LEU A 135 11.61 -51.07 45.69
N THR A 136 11.23 -51.65 46.83
CA THR A 136 11.02 -53.09 46.97
C THR A 136 9.68 -53.46 46.36
N ALA A 137 9.58 -54.67 45.80
CA ALA A 137 8.36 -55.17 45.14
C ALA A 137 7.11 -55.10 46.05
N GLU A 138 7.29 -55.14 47.37
CA GLU A 138 6.20 -55.01 48.34
C GLU A 138 5.57 -53.61 48.39
N ASN A 139 6.34 -52.55 48.12
CA ASN A 139 5.82 -51.17 48.07
C ASN A 139 5.05 -50.88 46.77
N LEU A 140 5.39 -51.58 45.68
CA LEU A 140 4.64 -51.57 44.43
C LEU A 140 3.28 -52.29 44.59
N LYS A 141 3.28 -53.44 45.27
CA LYS A 141 2.03 -54.20 45.53
C LYS A 141 1.04 -53.40 46.39
N LYS A 142 1.54 -52.66 47.38
CA LYS A 142 0.71 -51.75 48.20
C LYS A 142 0.11 -50.57 47.43
N LEU A 143 0.70 -50.18 46.29
CA LEU A 143 0.12 -49.15 45.41
C LEU A 143 -0.95 -49.76 44.50
N GLU A 144 -0.72 -50.96 43.95
CA GLU A 144 -1.70 -51.70 43.15
C GLU A 144 -2.97 -52.05 43.96
N ASP A 145 -2.81 -52.50 45.21
CA ASP A 145 -3.94 -52.77 46.10
C ASP A 145 -4.73 -51.48 46.43
N ARG A 146 -4.05 -50.34 46.48
CA ARG A 146 -4.67 -49.02 46.77
C ARG A 146 -5.43 -48.46 45.56
N ASP A 147 -4.96 -48.74 44.36
CA ASP A 147 -5.64 -48.39 43.11
C ASP A 147 -6.82 -49.33 42.81
N ALA A 148 -6.75 -50.61 43.22
CA ALA A 148 -7.86 -51.54 43.15
C ALA A 148 -9.02 -51.15 44.08
N ILE A 149 -8.73 -50.67 45.30
CA ILE A 149 -9.73 -50.17 46.25
C ILE A 149 -10.40 -48.89 45.71
N LYS A 150 -9.62 -47.95 45.14
CA LYS A 150 -10.18 -46.74 44.52
C LYS A 150 -11.08 -47.01 43.31
N GLN A 151 -10.85 -48.10 42.57
CA GLN A 151 -11.73 -48.45 41.45
C GLN A 151 -13.07 -49.08 41.90
N GLN A 152 -13.16 -49.60 43.12
CA GLN A 152 -14.41 -50.09 43.69
C GLN A 152 -15.24 -48.99 44.38
N GLU A 153 -14.61 -47.96 44.95
CA GLU A 153 -15.32 -46.83 45.58
C GLU A 153 -15.98 -45.86 44.57
N VAL A 154 -15.54 -45.80 43.31
CA VAL A 154 -16.11 -44.89 42.29
C VAL A 154 -17.51 -45.32 41.80
N LYS A 155 -18.07 -46.44 42.27
CA LYS A 155 -19.45 -46.88 41.95
C LYS A 155 -20.49 -46.50 43.01
N THR A 156 -20.09 -45.97 44.15
CA THR A 156 -21.00 -45.53 45.21
C THR A 156 -20.46 -44.24 45.80
N ASP A 157 -20.84 -43.09 45.22
CA ASP A 157 -21.15 -41.86 45.96
C ASP A 157 -21.42 -40.71 44.99
N ASN A 158 -22.71 -40.47 44.77
CA ASN A 158 -23.27 -39.28 44.16
C ASN A 158 -23.74 -38.35 45.30
N LYS A 159 -22.91 -37.41 45.77
CA LYS A 159 -23.32 -36.09 46.32
C LYS A 159 -22.14 -35.27 46.90
N LEU A 160 -22.08 -34.00 46.46
CA LEU A 160 -21.47 -32.80 47.13
C LEU A 160 -19.94 -32.85 47.30
N ASP A 161 -19.11 -31.84 46.99
CA ASP A 161 -19.27 -30.38 46.90
C ASP A 161 -18.16 -29.73 46.04
N THR A 162 -18.43 -28.47 45.73
CA THR A 162 -17.72 -27.38 45.00
C THR A 162 -16.18 -27.29 44.87
N LYS A 163 -15.82 -26.72 43.70
CA LYS A 163 -14.73 -25.75 43.40
C LYS A 163 -13.27 -26.25 43.44
N GLN A 164 -12.75 -26.60 42.26
CA GLN A 164 -11.59 -25.95 41.60
C GLN A 164 -11.13 -26.78 40.39
N GLY A 165 -11.12 -26.18 39.19
CA GLY A 165 -10.33 -26.67 38.05
C GLY A 165 -11.10 -27.24 36.86
N ASP A 166 -11.91 -26.43 36.18
CA ASP A 166 -12.67 -26.84 34.97
C ASP A 166 -11.82 -27.02 33.70
N GLN A 167 -10.51 -26.82 33.75
CA GLN A 167 -9.64 -27.00 32.58
C GLN A 167 -9.28 -28.48 32.28
N LYS A 168 -9.68 -29.45 33.12
CA LYS A 168 -9.27 -30.87 32.96
C LYS A 168 -10.37 -31.87 32.60
N LYS A 169 -11.62 -31.44 32.38
CA LYS A 169 -12.73 -32.37 32.05
C LYS A 169 -13.07 -32.51 30.56
N ARG A 170 -12.41 -31.78 29.65
CA ARG A 170 -12.66 -31.88 28.20
C ARG A 170 -12.16 -33.18 27.52
N TYR A 171 -11.51 -34.08 28.27
CA TYR A 171 -10.94 -35.33 27.73
C TYR A 171 -11.72 -36.61 28.07
N LYS A 172 -12.94 -36.50 28.61
CA LYS A 172 -13.77 -37.69 28.96
C LYS A 172 -15.18 -37.69 28.37
N THR A 173 -15.57 -36.69 27.60
CA THR A 173 -16.84 -36.72 26.87
C THR A 173 -16.68 -37.59 25.62
N LYS A 174 -17.64 -38.48 25.40
CA LYS A 174 -17.68 -39.30 24.18
C LYS A 174 -17.76 -38.33 22.99
N PRO A 175 -17.05 -38.60 21.89
CA PRO A 175 -17.10 -37.73 20.73
C PRO A 175 -18.53 -37.67 20.16
N VAL A 176 -18.90 -36.54 19.57
CA VAL A 176 -20.28 -36.21 19.13
C VAL A 176 -20.94 -37.30 18.28
N TRP A 177 -20.17 -38.02 17.46
CA TRP A 177 -20.66 -39.13 16.62
C TRP A 177 -21.09 -40.39 17.41
N ALA A 178 -20.77 -40.46 18.70
CA ALA A 178 -21.13 -41.56 19.60
C ALA A 178 -22.26 -41.19 20.59
N MET A 179 -22.82 -39.98 20.47
CA MET A 179 -23.96 -39.51 21.26
C MET A 179 -25.28 -39.82 20.53
N THR A 180 -26.34 -40.04 21.29
CA THR A 180 -27.70 -40.10 20.74
C THR A 180 -28.22 -38.69 20.47
N LYS A 181 -29.25 -38.56 19.62
CA LYS A 181 -29.80 -37.25 19.23
C LYS A 181 -30.27 -36.40 20.42
N GLU A 182 -30.84 -37.04 21.45
CA GLU A 182 -31.28 -36.35 22.68
C GLU A 182 -30.09 -35.86 23.51
N GLU A 183 -29.03 -36.67 23.63
CA GLU A 183 -27.79 -36.28 24.32
C GLU A 183 -27.03 -35.16 23.57
N GLU A 184 -27.13 -35.12 22.24
CA GLU A 184 -26.59 -34.02 21.41
C GLU A 184 -27.31 -32.69 21.69
N GLU A 185 -28.64 -32.71 21.77
CA GLU A 185 -29.44 -31.51 22.09
C GLU A 185 -29.15 -30.98 23.50
N GLU A 186 -28.91 -31.88 24.47
CA GLU A 186 -28.50 -31.48 25.83
C GLU A 186 -27.07 -30.93 25.88
N HIS A 187 -26.14 -31.51 25.11
CA HIS A 187 -24.77 -31.00 25.00
C HIS A 187 -24.75 -29.59 24.39
N ILE A 188 -25.57 -29.36 23.36
CA ILE A 188 -25.72 -28.04 22.74
C ILE A 188 -26.28 -27.03 23.75
N LYS A 189 -27.31 -27.39 24.54
CA LYS A 189 -27.85 -26.52 25.60
C LYS A 189 -26.82 -26.19 26.67
N GLN A 190 -25.99 -27.15 27.07
CA GLN A 190 -24.92 -26.91 28.05
C GLN A 190 -23.86 -25.96 27.50
N GLU A 191 -23.50 -26.07 26.22
CA GLU A 191 -22.61 -25.12 25.56
C GLU A 191 -23.24 -23.73 25.45
N GLU A 192 -24.54 -23.64 25.16
CA GLU A 192 -25.29 -22.38 25.14
C GLU A 192 -25.26 -21.69 26.52
N ASP A 193 -25.50 -22.44 27.60
CA ASP A 193 -25.43 -21.92 28.96
C ASP A 193 -23.99 -21.50 29.35
N GLU A 194 -22.96 -22.23 28.93
CA GLU A 194 -21.54 -21.85 29.12
C GLU A 194 -21.20 -20.56 28.37
N LEU A 195 -21.73 -20.39 27.15
CA LEU A 195 -21.55 -19.18 26.35
C LEU A 195 -22.26 -17.97 26.95
N LEU A 196 -23.49 -18.14 27.46
CA LEU A 196 -24.20 -17.08 28.16
C LEU A 196 -23.45 -16.65 29.42
N ASN A 197 -22.98 -17.60 30.21
CA ASN A 197 -22.20 -17.34 31.43
C ASN A 197 -20.83 -16.67 31.13
N PHE A 198 -20.22 -16.97 29.98
CA PHE A 198 -18.99 -16.30 29.53
C PHE A 198 -19.24 -14.84 29.15
N VAL A 199 -20.33 -14.55 28.43
CA VAL A 199 -20.68 -13.18 28.05
C VAL A 199 -21.05 -12.33 29.26
N GLU A 200 -21.80 -12.89 30.21
CA GLU A 200 -22.20 -12.20 31.44
C GLU A 200 -21.01 -11.86 32.34
N ASN A 201 -19.98 -12.71 32.37
CA ASN A 201 -18.76 -12.50 33.16
C ASN A 201 -17.63 -11.82 32.38
N LEU A 202 -17.89 -11.31 31.17
CA LEU A 202 -16.87 -10.61 30.40
C LEU A 202 -16.69 -9.19 30.95
N ASP A 203 -15.54 -8.95 31.60
CA ASP A 203 -15.18 -7.62 32.08
C ASP A 203 -14.67 -6.73 30.94
N TYR A 204 -15.62 -6.07 30.27
CA TYR A 204 -15.33 -5.11 29.20
C TYR A 204 -14.54 -3.90 29.69
N ASP A 205 -14.65 -3.51 30.97
CA ASP A 205 -14.00 -2.32 31.51
C ASP A 205 -12.49 -2.54 31.68
N SER A 206 -12.06 -3.74 32.06
CA SER A 206 -10.62 -4.08 32.04
C SER A 206 -10.05 -4.03 30.62
N TYR A 207 -10.79 -4.51 29.62
CA TYR A 207 -10.35 -4.56 28.23
C TYR A 207 -10.33 -3.18 27.54
N ILE A 208 -11.29 -2.30 27.86
CA ILE A 208 -11.33 -0.92 27.35
C ILE A 208 -10.24 -0.05 27.98
N ASN A 209 -9.87 -0.33 29.24
CA ASN A 209 -8.81 0.41 29.93
C ASN A 209 -7.40 -0.06 29.57
N ASP A 210 -7.24 -1.18 28.85
CA ASP A 210 -5.93 -1.59 28.35
C ASP A 210 -5.33 -0.51 27.45
N LEU A 211 -4.09 -0.13 27.77
CA LEU A 211 -3.33 0.91 27.07
C LEU A 211 -3.23 0.62 25.56
N GLU A 212 -3.17 -0.66 25.18
CA GLU A 212 -3.07 -1.08 23.78
C GLU A 212 -4.35 -0.80 22.99
N VAL A 213 -5.52 -1.08 23.57
CA VAL A 213 -6.83 -0.81 22.97
C VAL A 213 -7.05 0.70 22.83
N ASN A 214 -6.67 1.47 23.86
CA ASN A 214 -6.72 2.93 23.82
C ASN A 214 -5.75 3.53 22.78
N VAL A 215 -4.55 2.97 22.62
CA VAL A 215 -3.61 3.38 21.57
C VAL A 215 -4.18 3.07 20.18
N MET A 216 -4.80 1.91 20.00
CA MET A 216 -5.45 1.54 18.74
C MET A 216 -6.64 2.45 18.42
N LEU A 217 -7.51 2.73 19.40
CA LEU A 217 -8.65 3.65 19.26
C LEU A 217 -8.19 5.08 18.91
N LYS A 218 -7.12 5.58 19.56
CA LYS A 218 -6.52 6.87 19.22
C LYS A 218 -5.95 6.90 17.80
N ALA A 219 -5.28 5.83 17.37
CA ALA A 219 -4.77 5.72 16.00
C ALA A 219 -5.90 5.70 14.96
N LEU A 220 -7.00 4.98 15.25
CA LEU A 220 -8.21 4.96 14.42
C LEU A 220 -8.87 6.36 14.38
N GLN A 221 -9.01 7.03 15.51
CA GLN A 221 -9.55 8.39 15.59
C GLN A 221 -8.69 9.40 14.82
N GLN A 222 -7.37 9.31 14.89
CA GLN A 222 -6.45 10.13 14.10
C GLN A 222 -6.64 9.88 12.61
N ARG A 223 -6.66 8.61 12.19
CA ARG A 223 -6.89 8.25 10.78
C ARG A 223 -8.24 8.72 10.26
N VAL A 224 -9.31 8.57 11.05
CA VAL A 224 -10.65 9.07 10.69
C VAL A 224 -10.66 10.59 10.59
N SER A 225 -9.95 11.28 11.48
CA SER A 225 -9.82 12.74 11.44
C SER A 225 -9.04 13.21 10.21
N ASP A 226 -8.00 12.50 9.84
CA ASP A 226 -7.21 12.80 8.64
C ASP A 226 -8.01 12.52 7.37
N ILE A 227 -8.77 11.42 7.31
CA ILE A 227 -9.73 11.15 6.23
C ILE A 227 -10.79 12.25 6.13
N LYS A 228 -11.30 12.75 7.26
CA LYS A 228 -12.25 13.89 7.27
C LYS A 228 -11.61 15.19 6.78
N LYS A 229 -10.37 15.48 7.18
CA LYS A 229 -9.61 16.65 6.68
C LYS A 229 -9.30 16.52 5.18
N GLU A 230 -9.03 15.30 4.73
CA GLU A 230 -8.87 14.98 3.32
C GLU A 230 -10.20 15.12 2.57
N GLY A 231 -11.35 14.75 3.13
CA GLY A 231 -12.65 15.07 2.53
C GLY A 231 -12.80 16.56 2.18
N ASN A 232 -12.27 17.45 3.02
CA ASN A 232 -12.28 18.90 2.82
C ASN A 232 -11.10 19.42 1.96
N TRP A 233 -10.18 18.56 1.47
CA TRP A 233 -9.12 18.99 0.55
C TRP A 233 -9.69 19.38 -0.82
N LYS A 234 -10.79 18.76 -1.26
CA LYS A 234 -11.50 19.13 -2.49
C LYS A 234 -12.06 20.56 -2.39
N GLU A 235 -12.65 20.89 -1.25
CA GLU A 235 -13.24 22.22 -1.01
C GLU A 235 -12.16 23.30 -0.89
N LYS A 236 -10.99 22.96 -0.30
CA LYS A 236 -9.80 23.84 -0.28
C LYS A 236 -9.12 23.99 -1.65
N LEU A 237 -9.10 22.95 -2.48
CA LEU A 237 -8.56 23.04 -3.85
C LEU A 237 -9.45 23.92 -4.72
N GLU A 238 -10.77 23.76 -4.63
CA GLU A 238 -11.74 24.55 -5.39
C GLU A 238 -11.73 26.03 -4.98
N GLN A 239 -11.48 26.34 -3.70
CA GLN A 239 -11.25 27.72 -3.25
C GLN A 239 -9.87 28.27 -3.68
N GLY A 240 -8.87 27.41 -3.82
CA GLY A 240 -7.55 27.76 -4.34
C GLY A 240 -7.57 28.11 -5.83
N GLU A 241 -8.28 27.33 -6.64
CA GLU A 241 -8.45 27.56 -8.08
C GLU A 241 -9.20 28.87 -8.37
N LYS A 242 -10.28 29.15 -7.63
CA LYS A 242 -11.02 30.43 -7.73
C LYS A 242 -10.17 31.65 -7.37
N LYS A 243 -9.13 31.48 -6.56
CA LYS A 243 -8.18 32.54 -6.16
C LYS A 243 -7.02 32.71 -7.15
N GLN A 244 -6.76 31.70 -7.96
CA GLN A 244 -5.69 31.68 -8.95
C GLN A 244 -6.14 32.25 -10.31
N GLU A 245 -7.45 32.20 -10.60
CA GLU A 245 -8.05 32.73 -11.83
C GLU A 245 -8.14 34.27 -11.88
N GLN A 246 -7.88 34.97 -10.77
CA GLN A 246 -7.89 36.45 -10.70
C GLN A 246 -6.48 37.08 -10.64
N ARG A 247 -5.39 36.30 -10.78
CA ARG A 247 -4.03 36.86 -10.85
C ARG A 247 -3.58 36.97 -12.31
N GLU A 248 -3.34 38.22 -12.74
CA GLU A 248 -2.64 38.53 -14.00
C GLU A 248 -1.29 37.79 -14.06
N PRO A 249 -0.92 37.15 -15.19
CA PRO A 249 0.26 36.29 -15.27
C PRO A 249 1.55 37.12 -15.35
N ASP A 250 2.44 36.93 -14.38
CA ASP A 250 3.76 37.57 -14.36
C ASP A 250 4.72 36.91 -15.36
N MET A 251 5.71 37.67 -15.86
CA MET A 251 6.57 37.33 -17.01
C MET A 251 7.35 36.01 -16.85
N TYR A 252 7.49 35.52 -15.61
CA TYR A 252 8.15 34.25 -15.28
C TYR A 252 7.32 32.99 -15.62
N ASP A 253 5.99 33.09 -15.72
CA ASP A 253 5.12 31.94 -16.04
C ASP A 253 5.11 31.58 -17.53
N LYS A 254 5.47 32.51 -18.42
CA LYS A 254 5.60 32.22 -19.86
C LYS A 254 6.82 31.36 -20.18
N ILE A 255 7.84 31.35 -19.32
CA ILE A 255 9.03 30.50 -19.50
C ILE A 255 8.75 29.08 -19.00
N SER A 256 7.99 28.90 -17.91
CA SER A 256 7.64 27.57 -17.40
C SER A 256 6.65 26.83 -18.29
N GLN A 257 5.75 27.54 -18.99
CA GLN A 257 4.78 26.92 -19.91
C GLN A 257 5.37 26.49 -21.27
N SER A 258 6.53 27.04 -21.68
CA SER A 258 7.20 26.66 -22.94
C SER A 258 8.21 25.53 -22.80
N LEU A 259 8.61 25.19 -21.57
CA LEU A 259 9.37 23.99 -21.24
C LEU A 259 8.40 22.91 -20.74
N GLY A 260 7.77 22.24 -21.69
CA GLY A 260 6.79 21.19 -21.44
C GLY A 260 7.28 20.11 -20.47
N LYS A 261 6.50 19.91 -19.41
CA LYS A 261 5.99 18.62 -18.91
C LYS A 261 6.86 17.40 -19.23
N ASN A 262 7.81 17.09 -18.35
CA ASN A 262 8.33 15.74 -18.17
C ASN A 262 8.31 15.42 -16.67
N ASP A 263 7.12 15.02 -16.21
CA ASP A 263 6.88 14.43 -14.89
C ASP A 263 7.35 12.96 -14.90
N GLU A 264 8.65 12.70 -14.70
CA GLU A 264 9.20 11.34 -14.56
C GLU A 264 10.19 11.19 -13.38
N ALA A 265 9.93 11.90 -12.28
CA ALA A 265 10.73 11.80 -11.05
C ALA A 265 9.90 11.37 -9.82
N ARG A 266 8.92 10.49 -10.01
CA ARG A 266 8.17 9.87 -8.91
C ARG A 266 8.24 8.35 -8.97
N SER A 267 8.24 7.77 -7.78
CA SER A 267 8.37 6.33 -7.47
C SER A 267 7.61 5.42 -8.44
N VAL A 268 8.37 4.67 -9.26
CA VAL A 268 7.87 3.72 -10.28
C VAL A 268 7.01 2.59 -9.68
N HIS A 269 7.10 2.36 -8.36
CA HIS A 269 6.33 1.31 -7.68
C HIS A 269 4.93 1.77 -7.24
N SER A 270 4.75 3.08 -6.99
CA SER A 270 3.44 3.67 -6.62
C SER A 270 2.64 4.11 -7.86
N GLU A 271 3.32 4.55 -8.92
CA GLU A 271 2.66 5.08 -10.12
C GLU A 271 1.94 4.03 -10.95
N LYS A 272 2.42 2.77 -11.03
CA LYS A 272 1.65 1.72 -11.72
C LYS A 272 0.31 1.45 -11.03
N THR A 273 0.29 1.48 -9.71
CA THR A 273 -0.92 1.26 -8.90
C THR A 273 -1.84 2.47 -8.97
N GLN A 274 -1.31 3.69 -8.84
CA GLN A 274 -2.13 4.90 -8.94
C GLN A 274 -2.62 5.19 -10.36
N ASN A 275 -1.81 4.95 -11.40
CA ASN A 275 -2.24 5.15 -12.78
C ASN A 275 -3.28 4.10 -13.21
N SER A 276 -3.16 2.85 -12.72
CA SER A 276 -4.20 1.83 -12.87
C SER A 276 -5.51 2.27 -12.22
N ILE A 277 -5.46 2.73 -10.96
CA ILE A 277 -6.63 3.20 -10.21
C ILE A 277 -7.23 4.47 -10.83
N ASN A 278 -6.42 5.40 -11.32
CA ASN A 278 -6.87 6.63 -11.97
C ASN A 278 -7.47 6.35 -13.35
N GLN A 279 -6.90 5.42 -14.13
CA GLN A 279 -7.51 4.96 -15.39
C GLN A 279 -8.83 4.22 -15.16
N LEU A 280 -8.94 3.44 -14.07
CA LEU A 280 -10.18 2.78 -13.67
C LEU A 280 -11.26 3.79 -13.24
N ARG A 281 -10.91 4.79 -12.42
CA ARG A 281 -11.81 5.88 -12.03
C ARG A 281 -12.29 6.67 -13.24
N LYS A 282 -11.38 7.06 -14.15
CA LYS A 282 -11.74 7.78 -15.37
C LYS A 282 -12.65 6.95 -16.29
N ARG A 283 -12.48 5.64 -16.32
CA ARG A 283 -13.36 4.72 -17.06
C ARG A 283 -14.74 4.59 -16.39
N GLN A 284 -14.79 4.60 -15.07
CA GLN A 284 -16.05 4.54 -14.31
C GLN A 284 -16.85 5.84 -14.44
N GLU A 285 -16.16 6.99 -14.42
CA GLU A 285 -16.76 8.31 -14.64
C GLU A 285 -17.31 8.45 -16.08
N GLN A 286 -16.66 7.82 -17.07
CA GLN A 286 -17.18 7.72 -18.45
C GLN A 286 -18.42 6.84 -18.57
N ILE A 287 -18.55 5.80 -17.73
CA ILE A 287 -19.71 4.93 -17.66
C ILE A 287 -20.88 5.64 -16.96
N GLU A 288 -20.61 6.34 -15.86
CA GLU A 288 -21.60 7.16 -15.14
C GLU A 288 -22.10 8.36 -15.96
N GLN A 289 -21.24 8.94 -16.81
CA GLN A 289 -21.63 9.99 -17.76
C GLN A 289 -22.39 9.47 -18.99
N GLY A 290 -22.75 8.18 -19.04
CA GLY A 290 -23.55 7.59 -20.11
C GLY A 290 -22.86 7.59 -21.49
N LYS A 291 -21.55 7.86 -21.56
CA LYS A 291 -20.75 7.88 -22.79
C LYS A 291 -20.08 6.53 -23.04
N GLN A 292 -20.83 5.45 -22.88
CA GLN A 292 -20.36 4.14 -23.34
C GLN A 292 -21.08 3.77 -24.64
N ASP A 293 -20.39 4.06 -25.74
CA ASP A 293 -20.75 3.59 -27.07
C ASP A 293 -20.86 2.06 -27.09
N TRP A 294 -21.86 1.65 -27.86
CA TRP A 294 -22.52 0.36 -27.95
C TRP A 294 -21.66 -0.79 -28.52
N GLU A 295 -20.33 -0.66 -28.57
CA GLU A 295 -19.44 -1.55 -29.34
C GLU A 295 -18.49 -2.45 -28.52
N LYS A 296 -18.92 -2.98 -27.36
CA LYS A 296 -18.14 -4.04 -26.66
C LYS A 296 -19.01 -5.14 -26.05
N THR A 297 -19.76 -5.85 -26.89
CA THR A 297 -20.49 -7.07 -26.53
C THR A 297 -20.16 -8.24 -27.44
N THR A 298 -18.89 -8.65 -27.50
CA THR A 298 -18.51 -10.00 -27.93
C THR A 298 -17.20 -10.42 -27.27
N THR A 299 -17.26 -10.81 -25.99
CA THR A 299 -16.36 -11.84 -25.44
C THR A 299 -17.08 -12.61 -24.33
N ASN A 300 -17.00 -13.93 -24.44
CA ASN A 300 -17.78 -14.93 -23.73
C ASN A 300 -17.58 -14.94 -22.21
N GLY A 301 -18.69 -15.12 -21.48
CA GLY A 301 -18.85 -16.17 -20.47
C GLY A 301 -18.22 -16.01 -19.08
N ASP A 302 -17.10 -15.31 -18.93
CA ASP A 302 -16.55 -15.06 -17.59
C ASP A 302 -17.18 -13.77 -17.06
N GLN A 303 -17.96 -13.90 -15.99
CA GLN A 303 -18.40 -12.77 -15.18
C GLN A 303 -17.15 -11.95 -14.85
N LYS A 304 -16.94 -10.85 -15.58
CA LYS A 304 -15.78 -9.99 -15.42
C LYS A 304 -15.71 -9.63 -13.95
N ALA A 305 -14.66 -10.11 -13.27
CA ALA A 305 -14.43 -9.85 -11.86
C ALA A 305 -14.70 -8.37 -11.58
N SER A 306 -15.72 -8.13 -10.76
CA SER A 306 -16.20 -6.79 -10.45
C SER A 306 -15.03 -5.93 -9.97
N LEU A 307 -15.13 -4.61 -10.09
CA LEU A 307 -14.05 -3.72 -9.64
C LEU A 307 -13.68 -4.02 -8.18
N GLU A 308 -14.69 -4.22 -7.35
CA GLU A 308 -14.62 -4.59 -5.95
C GLU A 308 -13.89 -5.92 -5.78
N ASP A 309 -14.15 -6.87 -6.67
CA ASP A 309 -13.56 -8.20 -6.65
C ASP A 309 -12.06 -8.15 -6.94
N ARG A 310 -11.63 -7.26 -7.84
CA ARG A 310 -10.20 -7.01 -8.13
C ARG A 310 -9.50 -6.24 -7.01
N ILE A 311 -10.18 -5.27 -6.40
CA ILE A 311 -9.67 -4.54 -5.23
C ILE A 311 -9.51 -5.49 -4.05
N ALA A 312 -10.52 -6.31 -3.74
CA ALA A 312 -10.50 -7.28 -2.66
C ALA A 312 -9.37 -8.31 -2.83
N LYS A 313 -9.08 -8.74 -4.07
CA LYS A 313 -7.94 -9.61 -4.36
C LYS A 313 -6.61 -8.94 -4.00
N HIS A 314 -6.41 -7.70 -4.44
CA HIS A 314 -5.18 -6.96 -4.14
C HIS A 314 -4.99 -6.70 -2.65
N VAL A 315 -6.05 -6.33 -1.94
CA VAL A 315 -6.02 -6.12 -0.49
C VAL A 315 -5.75 -7.43 0.25
N ALA A 316 -6.33 -8.56 -0.20
CA ALA A 316 -6.07 -9.86 0.38
C ALA A 316 -4.60 -10.31 0.21
N ASP A 317 -4.01 -10.09 -0.98
CA ASP A 317 -2.58 -10.36 -1.22
C ASP A 317 -1.67 -9.51 -0.32
N GLU A 318 -2.05 -8.26 -0.07
CA GLU A 318 -1.30 -7.35 0.80
C GLU A 318 -1.37 -7.78 2.28
N ILE A 319 -2.55 -8.15 2.78
CA ILE A 319 -2.75 -8.65 4.14
C ILE A 319 -1.94 -9.93 4.38
N LEU A 320 -1.96 -10.85 3.41
CA LEU A 320 -1.21 -12.10 3.51
C LEU A 320 0.30 -11.91 3.50
N ASN A 321 0.79 -10.91 2.75
CA ASN A 321 2.21 -10.57 2.74
C ASN A 321 2.66 -9.86 4.02
N GLN A 322 1.80 -9.04 4.62
CA GLN A 322 2.10 -8.33 5.87
C GLN A 322 2.03 -9.25 7.09
N TYR A 323 1.09 -10.19 7.10
CA TYR A 323 0.81 -11.06 8.25
C TYR A 323 1.06 -12.53 7.92
N LYS A 324 2.30 -12.98 8.18
CA LYS A 324 2.74 -14.35 7.89
C LYS A 324 2.06 -15.43 8.75
N ASN A 325 1.53 -15.04 9.89
CA ASN A 325 0.66 -15.87 10.73
C ASN A 325 -0.72 -16.08 10.08
N LEU A 326 -1.30 -15.04 9.45
CA LEU A 326 -2.55 -15.17 8.71
C LEU A 326 -2.37 -16.03 7.45
N SER A 327 -1.23 -15.97 6.77
CA SER A 327 -0.99 -16.79 5.57
C SER A 327 -0.92 -18.29 5.84
N ASN A 328 -0.58 -18.69 7.06
CA ASN A 328 -0.57 -20.11 7.44
C ASN A 328 -1.97 -20.65 7.74
N ILE A 329 -2.93 -19.78 8.04
CA ILE A 329 -4.27 -20.13 8.52
C ILE A 329 -5.33 -19.89 7.43
N HIS A 330 -5.18 -18.84 6.65
CA HIS A 330 -6.16 -18.41 5.66
C HIS A 330 -5.56 -18.37 4.25
N SER A 331 -6.35 -18.86 3.29
CA SER A 331 -6.05 -18.70 1.86
C SER A 331 -6.47 -17.32 1.36
N ASN A 332 -5.88 -16.86 0.25
CA ASN A 332 -6.25 -15.59 -0.40
C ASN A 332 -7.77 -15.52 -0.66
N SER A 333 -8.37 -16.61 -1.16
CA SER A 333 -9.81 -16.67 -1.40
C SER A 333 -10.63 -16.51 -0.10
N SER A 334 -10.14 -16.97 1.04
CA SER A 334 -10.82 -16.84 2.33
C SER A 334 -10.85 -15.38 2.78
N ILE A 335 -9.70 -14.70 2.71
CA ILE A 335 -9.60 -13.29 3.10
C ILE A 335 -10.39 -12.39 2.15
N ARG A 336 -10.37 -12.68 0.85
CA ARG A 336 -11.18 -11.99 -0.15
C ARG A 336 -12.67 -12.02 0.19
N LYS A 337 -13.21 -13.21 0.52
CA LYS A 337 -14.62 -13.37 0.92
C LYS A 337 -14.95 -12.62 2.22
N ILE A 338 -14.02 -12.57 3.17
CA ILE A 338 -14.18 -11.81 4.42
C ILE A 338 -14.26 -10.31 4.10
N LEU A 339 -13.36 -9.80 3.26
CA LEU A 339 -13.35 -8.40 2.82
C LEU A 339 -14.61 -8.02 2.04
N GLU A 340 -15.09 -8.89 1.15
CA GLU A 340 -16.35 -8.68 0.43
C GLU A 340 -17.55 -8.63 1.37
N ARG A 341 -17.59 -9.50 2.39
CA ARG A 341 -18.67 -9.54 3.38
C ARG A 341 -18.69 -8.29 4.25
N GLU A 342 -17.53 -7.84 4.72
CA GLU A 342 -17.39 -6.60 5.48
C GLU A 342 -17.70 -5.36 4.64
N ALA A 343 -17.26 -5.32 3.38
CA ALA A 343 -17.61 -4.25 2.45
C ALA A 343 -19.13 -4.18 2.19
N LYS A 344 -19.80 -5.33 2.02
CA LYS A 344 -21.26 -5.38 1.89
C LYS A 344 -21.98 -4.95 3.17
N LYS A 345 -21.47 -5.38 4.33
CA LYS A 345 -22.05 -5.02 5.63
C LYS A 345 -21.95 -3.52 5.89
N THR A 346 -20.80 -2.91 5.64
CA THR A 346 -20.61 -1.45 5.77
C THR A 346 -21.48 -0.66 4.80
N LEU A 347 -21.64 -1.12 3.55
CA LEU A 347 -22.58 -0.49 2.59
C LEU A 347 -24.04 -0.60 3.06
N GLN A 348 -24.40 -1.72 3.67
CA GLN A 348 -25.74 -1.96 4.19
C GLN A 348 -26.01 -1.18 5.49
N GLU A 349 -25.02 -1.05 6.38
CA GLU A 349 -25.09 -0.28 7.62
C GLU A 349 -25.03 1.23 7.37
N GLN A 350 -24.34 1.69 6.32
CA GLN A 350 -24.35 3.09 5.88
C GLN A 350 -25.63 3.46 5.10
N SER A 351 -26.51 2.50 4.80
CA SER A 351 -27.88 2.78 4.37
C SER A 351 -28.73 3.22 5.57
N ILE A 352 -28.37 4.35 6.17
CA ILE A 352 -29.35 5.23 6.81
C ILE A 352 -30.40 5.49 5.72
N PRO A 353 -31.71 5.29 5.97
CA PRO A 353 -32.73 5.62 4.99
C PRO A 353 -32.59 7.11 4.68
N GLY A 354 -31.97 7.42 3.54
CA GLY A 354 -31.93 8.78 3.03
C GLY A 354 -33.37 9.29 2.90
N PRO A 355 -33.57 10.62 2.90
CA PRO A 355 -34.90 11.18 2.72
C PRO A 355 -35.53 10.53 1.48
N VAL A 356 -36.68 9.90 1.67
CA VAL A 356 -37.48 9.35 0.58
C VAL A 356 -37.89 10.53 -0.30
N ILE A 357 -37.16 10.75 -1.38
CA ILE A 357 -37.56 11.68 -2.42
C ILE A 357 -38.72 11.00 -3.14
N SER A 358 -39.93 11.24 -2.65
CA SER A 358 -41.13 11.01 -3.43
C SER A 358 -41.03 11.92 -4.65
N VAL A 359 -40.63 11.37 -5.79
CA VAL A 359 -40.78 12.05 -7.08
C VAL A 359 -42.27 12.16 -7.32
N ILE A 360 -42.86 13.28 -6.90
CA ILE A 360 -44.21 13.67 -7.32
C ILE A 360 -44.10 13.87 -8.82
N LYS A 361 -44.56 12.86 -9.58
CA LYS A 361 -44.77 13.01 -11.02
C LYS A 361 -45.89 14.02 -11.16
N ASN A 362 -45.55 15.29 -11.27
CA ASN A 362 -46.47 16.30 -11.77
C ASN A 362 -46.81 15.88 -13.20
N GLU A 363 -47.94 15.20 -13.36
CA GLU A 363 -48.55 15.04 -14.66
C GLU A 363 -48.65 16.44 -15.26
N LYS A 364 -48.01 16.62 -16.42
CA LYS A 364 -48.07 17.89 -17.13
C LYS A 364 -49.54 18.15 -17.42
N MET A 365 -50.16 19.08 -16.69
CA MET A 365 -51.46 19.61 -17.11
C MET A 365 -51.33 20.05 -18.58
N PRO A 366 -52.32 19.73 -19.43
CA PRO A 366 -52.27 20.13 -20.83
C PRO A 366 -52.08 21.64 -20.89
N ARG A 367 -50.96 22.07 -21.48
CA ARG A 367 -50.69 23.49 -21.69
C ARG A 367 -51.70 23.98 -22.70
N ASP A 368 -52.59 24.85 -22.24
CA ASP A 368 -53.58 25.50 -23.10
C ASP A 368 -52.82 26.25 -24.22
N PRO A 369 -53.06 25.97 -25.51
CA PRO A 369 -52.30 26.54 -26.63
C PRO A 369 -52.31 28.08 -26.65
N ASN A 370 -53.26 28.72 -25.96
CA ASN A 370 -53.36 30.17 -25.81
C ASN A 370 -52.43 30.80 -24.76
N THR A 371 -51.65 29.98 -24.04
CA THR A 371 -50.63 30.42 -23.05
C THR A 371 -49.20 30.31 -23.56
N LEU A 372 -49.02 29.95 -24.83
CA LEU A 372 -47.71 29.86 -25.44
C LEU A 372 -47.19 31.27 -25.78
N PRO A 373 -45.96 31.62 -25.37
CA PRO A 373 -45.41 32.97 -25.50
C PRO A 373 -45.18 33.45 -26.94
N TYR A 374 -45.43 32.58 -27.93
CA TYR A 374 -45.25 32.86 -29.35
C TYR A 374 -46.57 32.91 -30.13
N LEU A 375 -47.73 32.70 -29.49
CA LEU A 375 -49.01 32.93 -30.16
C LEU A 375 -49.36 34.43 -30.04
N HIS A 376 -49.21 35.17 -31.15
CA HIS A 376 -49.67 36.55 -31.23
C HIS A 376 -51.21 36.56 -31.14
N ARG A 377 -51.76 37.15 -30.09
CA ARG A 377 -53.21 37.34 -29.95
C ARG A 377 -53.65 38.38 -30.97
N ASN A 378 -54.32 37.95 -32.04
CA ASN A 378 -54.98 38.87 -32.97
C ASN A 378 -56.12 39.60 -32.23
N PRO A 379 -56.07 40.94 -32.08
CA PRO A 379 -57.15 41.69 -31.46
C PRO A 379 -58.21 42.03 -32.51
N ALA A 380 -58.94 41.02 -32.98
CA ALA A 380 -60.17 41.22 -33.75
C ALA A 380 -60.97 39.91 -33.80
N ILE A 381 -61.94 39.78 -32.89
CA ILE A 381 -63.33 39.32 -33.05
C ILE A 381 -63.98 39.41 -31.67
#